data_AF-A0A842WRP3-F1
#
_entry.id   AF-A0A842WRP3-F1
#
_cell.length_a   1.000
_cell.length_b   1.000
_cell.length_c   1.000
_cell.angle_alpha   90.00
_cell.angle_beta   90.00
_cell.angle_gamma   90.00
#
_symmetry.space_group_name_H-M   'P 1'
#
loop_
_entity.id
_entity.type
_entity.pdbx_description
1 polymer ?
#
loop_
_entity_poly.entity_id
_entity_poly.type
_entity_poly.pdbx_seq_one_letter_code
_entity_poly.pdbx_strand_id
1 'polypeptide(L)'
;MSDPQERLRDKTRQITALQQKVGSLEAQLSGAHRRAHKLNESVQTLERTIAEKDSEIRMLRSELEKTKGALDTVGAEIRGMKAEQVASMSKQRPGGAEYSMKEKLETAERRVAAMKDDMKLLSEAATDVLNQEPGAIDSLRDAVLAVGDPKFKILNIVLNRRSVRIDEIASTLVIDVSEALRILDELQSAGEVELREGTTAIPGKKYREVKIPAEEWKTWEPSDIFDNLEDIVEKAEGTENIVKALETAVDILETKMARGGALIFQMRRTAGAWRKKEGDREELKYTIREWKGRAEALA
;
A
#
# COMPACT_ATOMS: atom_id res chain seq x y z
N MET A 1 -47.59 -23.99 -61.60
CA MET A 1 -46.11 -24.08 -61.69
C MET A 1 -45.56 -22.74 -61.25
N SER A 2 -44.80 -22.66 -60.15
CA SER A 2 -44.24 -21.37 -59.71
C SER A 2 -43.32 -20.79 -60.77
N ASP A 3 -43.48 -19.48 -61.00
CA ASP A 3 -42.72 -18.71 -61.97
C ASP A 3 -41.21 -18.81 -61.67
N PRO A 4 -40.37 -19.17 -62.66
CA PRO A 4 -38.91 -19.13 -62.53
C PRO A 4 -38.38 -17.82 -61.95
N GLN A 5 -39.06 -16.70 -62.23
CA GLN A 5 -38.71 -15.36 -61.74
C GLN A 5 -38.86 -15.24 -60.21
N GLU A 6 -39.87 -15.88 -59.63
CA GLU A 6 -40.17 -15.86 -58.19
C GLU A 6 -39.14 -16.68 -57.41
N ARG A 7 -38.80 -17.87 -57.92
CA ARG A 7 -37.72 -18.70 -57.36
C ARG A 7 -36.36 -18.01 -57.40
N LEU A 8 -36.09 -17.24 -58.45
CA LEU A 8 -34.86 -16.46 -58.56
C LEU A 8 -34.80 -15.38 -57.49
N ARG A 9 -35.89 -14.63 -57.28
CA ARG A 9 -35.98 -13.58 -56.23
C ARG A 9 -35.79 -14.14 -54.83
N ASP A 10 -36.38 -15.29 -54.52
CA ASP A 10 -36.21 -15.94 -53.22
C ASP A 10 -34.77 -16.41 -52.99
N LYS A 11 -34.14 -17.00 -54.01
CA LYS A 11 -32.71 -17.34 -53.94
C LYS A 11 -31.84 -16.10 -53.75
N THR A 12 -32.12 -15.00 -54.44
CA THR A 12 -31.39 -13.73 -54.26
C THR A 12 -31.52 -13.23 -52.81
N ARG A 13 -32.72 -13.24 -52.23
CA ARG A 13 -32.93 -12.86 -50.82
C ARG A 13 -32.16 -13.75 -49.86
N GLN A 14 -32.17 -15.06 -50.08
CA GLN A 14 -31.39 -16.01 -49.26
C GLN A 14 -29.89 -15.75 -49.36
N ILE A 15 -29.37 -15.47 -50.56
CA ILE A 15 -27.96 -15.12 -50.77
C ILE A 15 -27.60 -13.85 -50.01
N THR A 16 -28.41 -12.80 -50.07
CA THR A 16 -28.16 -11.56 -49.33
C THR A 16 -28.16 -11.78 -47.80
N ALA A 17 -29.11 -12.57 -47.29
CA ALA A 17 -29.18 -12.90 -45.87
C ALA A 17 -27.96 -13.72 -45.41
N LEU A 18 -27.51 -14.68 -46.23
CA LEU A 18 -26.29 -15.44 -45.95
C LEU A 18 -25.05 -14.56 -45.98
N GLN A 19 -24.93 -13.63 -46.94
CA GLN A 19 -23.82 -12.67 -47.00
C GLN A 19 -23.75 -11.79 -45.75
N GLN A 20 -24.91 -11.28 -45.27
CA GLN A 20 -24.96 -10.53 -44.01
C GLN A 20 -24.52 -11.37 -42.82
N LYS A 21 -24.94 -12.64 -42.76
CA LYS A 21 -24.55 -13.57 -41.68
C LYS A 21 -23.04 -13.87 -41.71
N VAL A 22 -22.47 -14.07 -42.90
CA VAL A 22 -21.02 -14.25 -43.08
C VAL A 22 -20.26 -13.03 -42.58
N GLY A 23 -20.66 -11.81 -42.98
CA GLY A 23 -20.01 -10.59 -42.51
C GLY A 23 -20.09 -10.40 -40.98
N SER A 24 -21.21 -10.77 -40.36
CA SER A 24 -21.34 -10.75 -38.89
C SER A 24 -20.39 -11.75 -38.21
N LEU A 25 -20.30 -12.98 -38.75
CA LEU A 25 -19.40 -14.00 -38.21
C LEU A 25 -17.93 -13.63 -38.38
N GLU A 26 -17.55 -13.02 -39.50
CA GLU A 26 -16.20 -12.51 -39.74
C GLU A 26 -15.81 -11.41 -38.74
N ALA A 27 -16.73 -10.48 -38.47
CA ALA A 27 -16.54 -9.44 -37.46
C ALA A 27 -16.38 -10.03 -36.05
N GLN A 28 -17.20 -11.01 -35.69
CA GLN A 28 -17.11 -11.72 -34.41
C GLN A 28 -15.79 -12.48 -34.28
N LEU A 29 -15.35 -13.17 -35.34
CA LEU A 29 -14.10 -13.91 -35.37
C LEU A 29 -12.90 -12.97 -35.21
N SER A 30 -12.89 -11.84 -35.92
CA SER A 30 -11.87 -10.79 -35.76
C SER A 30 -11.83 -10.22 -34.34
N GLY A 31 -13.01 -10.02 -33.73
CA GLY A 31 -13.11 -9.58 -32.33
C GLY A 31 -12.57 -10.61 -31.34
N ALA A 32 -12.90 -11.89 -31.53
CA ALA A 32 -12.40 -12.99 -30.72
C ALA A 32 -10.88 -13.14 -30.84
N HIS A 33 -10.33 -13.03 -32.06
CA HIS A 33 -8.89 -13.11 -32.30
C HIS A 33 -8.12 -11.98 -31.59
N ARG A 34 -8.64 -10.75 -31.64
CA ARG A 34 -8.06 -9.60 -30.90
C ARG A 34 -8.08 -9.80 -29.39
N ARG A 35 -9.19 -10.32 -28.83
CA ARG A 35 -9.28 -10.65 -27.41
C ARG A 35 -8.28 -11.73 -26.99
N ALA A 36 -8.15 -12.78 -27.80
CA ALA A 36 -7.19 -13.85 -27.56
C ALA A 36 -5.74 -13.32 -27.56
N HIS A 37 -5.40 -12.43 -28.50
CA HIS A 37 -4.07 -11.82 -28.55
C HIS A 37 -3.79 -10.96 -27.31
N LYS A 38 -4.74 -10.11 -26.90
CA LYS A 38 -4.60 -9.28 -25.69
C LYS A 38 -4.46 -10.11 -24.42
N LEU A 39 -5.22 -11.22 -24.34
CA LEU A 39 -5.12 -12.14 -23.21
C LEU A 39 -3.74 -12.82 -23.18
N ASN A 40 -3.21 -13.21 -24.34
CA ASN A 40 -1.88 -13.81 -24.45
C ASN A 40 -0.76 -12.86 -24.01
N GLU A 41 -0.84 -11.57 -24.39
CA GLU A 41 0.09 -10.54 -23.91
C GLU A 41 0.00 -10.34 -22.38
N SER A 42 -1.22 -10.40 -21.84
CA SER A 42 -1.44 -10.28 -20.39
C SER A 42 -0.85 -11.49 -19.65
N VAL A 43 -1.02 -12.70 -20.17
CA VAL A 43 -0.42 -13.93 -19.63
C VAL A 43 1.10 -13.83 -19.64
N GLN A 44 1.72 -13.43 -20.75
CA GLN A 44 3.18 -13.26 -20.84
C GLN A 44 3.72 -12.22 -19.85
N THR A 45 2.95 -11.14 -19.62
CA THR A 45 3.32 -10.13 -18.63
C THR A 45 3.27 -10.71 -17.21
N LEU A 46 2.20 -11.44 -16.87
CA LEU A 46 2.04 -12.09 -15.58
C LEU A 46 3.13 -13.14 -15.34
N GLU A 47 3.47 -13.96 -16.34
CA GLU A 47 4.55 -14.95 -16.26
C GLU A 47 5.90 -14.28 -15.96
N ARG A 48 6.18 -13.12 -16.60
CA ARG A 48 7.39 -12.34 -16.32
C ARG A 48 7.40 -11.80 -14.89
N THR A 49 6.29 -11.24 -14.42
CA THR A 49 6.17 -10.73 -13.04
C THR A 49 6.35 -11.85 -12.01
N ILE A 50 5.80 -13.05 -12.26
CA ILE A 50 6.01 -14.22 -11.39
C ILE A 50 7.51 -14.57 -11.34
N ALA A 51 8.19 -14.63 -12.48
CA ALA A 51 9.62 -14.96 -12.52
C ALA A 51 10.49 -13.91 -11.78
N GLU A 52 10.15 -12.63 -11.88
CA GLU A 52 10.81 -11.55 -11.14
C GLU A 52 10.59 -11.72 -9.62
N LYS A 53 9.36 -12.01 -9.20
CA LYS A 53 9.02 -12.24 -7.79
C LYS A 53 9.68 -13.50 -7.22
N ASP A 54 9.77 -14.58 -7.98
CA ASP A 54 10.49 -15.79 -7.57
C ASP A 54 12.00 -15.56 -7.41
N SER A 55 12.57 -14.64 -8.21
CA SER A 55 13.96 -14.21 -8.03
C SER A 55 14.14 -13.40 -6.74
N GLU A 56 13.23 -12.46 -6.47
CA GLU A 56 13.23 -11.66 -5.25
C GLU A 56 13.09 -12.54 -3.99
N ILE A 57 12.17 -13.51 -4.00
CA ILE A 57 12.01 -14.49 -2.92
C ILE A 57 13.29 -15.28 -2.67
N ARG A 58 13.99 -15.72 -3.74
CA ARG A 58 15.26 -16.44 -3.60
C ARG A 58 16.35 -15.58 -2.98
N MET A 59 16.45 -14.30 -3.36
CA MET A 59 17.41 -13.37 -2.75
C MET A 59 17.10 -13.16 -1.27
N LEU A 60 15.84 -12.88 -0.92
CA LEU A 60 15.41 -12.69 0.47
C LEU A 60 15.66 -13.94 1.32
N ARG A 61 15.42 -15.14 0.79
CA ARG A 61 15.77 -16.40 1.47
C ARG A 61 17.27 -16.55 1.70
N SER A 62 18.10 -16.13 0.74
CA SER A 62 19.57 -16.16 0.90
C SER A 62 20.04 -15.17 1.96
N GLU A 63 19.45 -13.98 2.01
CA GLU A 63 19.73 -13.00 3.07
C GLU A 63 19.32 -13.50 4.44
N LEU A 64 18.14 -14.13 4.55
CA LEU A 64 17.65 -14.75 5.78
C LEU A 64 18.62 -15.83 6.30
N GLU A 65 19.12 -16.71 5.43
CA GLU A 65 20.08 -17.73 5.86
C GLU A 65 21.42 -17.12 6.30
N LYS A 66 21.87 -16.03 5.65
CA LYS A 66 23.07 -15.31 6.09
C LYS A 66 22.88 -14.67 7.46
N THR A 67 21.75 -14.02 7.70
CA THR A 67 21.46 -13.38 9.00
C THR A 67 21.30 -14.43 10.10
N LYS A 68 20.69 -15.58 9.80
CA LYS A 68 20.62 -16.71 10.72
C LYS A 68 22.02 -17.26 11.06
N GLY A 69 22.88 -17.47 10.07
CA GLY A 69 24.27 -17.89 10.31
C GLY A 69 25.08 -16.87 11.11
N ALA A 70 24.88 -15.57 10.88
CA ALA A 70 25.48 -14.52 11.69
C ALA A 70 24.99 -14.56 13.14
N LEU A 71 23.69 -14.78 13.36
CA LEU A 71 23.11 -14.92 14.69
C LEU A 71 23.65 -16.15 15.43
N ASP A 72 23.80 -17.29 14.75
CA ASP A 72 24.39 -18.49 15.32
C ASP A 72 25.85 -18.26 15.72
N THR A 73 26.60 -17.51 14.92
CA THR A 73 27.99 -17.12 15.20
C THR A 73 28.07 -16.21 16.43
N VAL A 74 27.25 -15.15 16.49
CA VAL A 74 27.15 -14.28 17.66
C VAL A 74 26.72 -15.07 18.90
N GLY A 75 25.79 -16.01 18.77
CA GLY A 75 25.39 -16.90 19.84
C GLY A 75 26.52 -17.80 20.34
N ALA A 76 27.40 -18.27 19.43
CA ALA A 76 28.60 -19.02 19.78
C ALA A 76 29.65 -18.15 20.48
N GLU A 77 29.88 -16.93 19.99
CA GLU A 77 30.78 -15.95 20.62
C GLU A 77 30.31 -15.58 22.03
N ILE A 78 29.02 -15.35 22.24
CA ILE A 78 28.44 -15.10 23.56
C ILE A 78 28.67 -16.29 24.50
N ARG A 79 28.50 -17.53 24.01
CA ARG A 79 28.81 -18.74 24.81
C ARG A 79 30.30 -18.84 25.14
N GLY A 80 31.18 -18.51 24.18
CA GLY A 80 32.62 -18.47 24.36
C GLY A 80 33.05 -17.44 25.40
N MET A 81 32.57 -16.20 25.26
CA MET A 81 32.80 -15.13 26.24
C MET A 81 32.27 -15.50 27.63
N LYS A 82 31.08 -16.12 27.72
CA LYS A 82 30.54 -16.61 28.99
C LYS A 82 31.44 -17.68 29.62
N ALA A 83 31.97 -18.60 28.81
CA ALA A 83 32.89 -19.64 29.28
C ALA A 83 34.25 -19.06 29.74
N GLU A 84 34.81 -18.10 29.00
CA GLU A 84 36.04 -17.40 29.38
C GLU A 84 35.87 -16.52 30.62
N GLN A 85 34.71 -15.87 30.76
CA GLN A 85 34.36 -15.08 31.94
C GLN A 85 34.22 -15.98 33.17
N VAL A 86 33.57 -17.15 33.04
CA VAL A 86 33.50 -18.15 34.11
C VAL A 86 34.90 -18.68 34.46
N ALA A 87 35.75 -18.99 33.47
CA ALA A 87 37.11 -19.49 33.71
C ALA A 87 38.05 -18.45 34.35
N SER A 88 37.88 -17.17 34.01
CA SER A 88 38.65 -16.06 34.63
C SER A 88 38.16 -15.75 36.05
N MET A 89 36.87 -15.92 36.34
CA MET A 89 36.32 -15.82 37.69
C MET A 89 36.74 -16.95 38.62
N SER A 90 36.91 -18.17 38.10
CA SER A 90 37.44 -19.31 38.85
C SER A 90 38.88 -19.09 39.35
N LYS A 91 39.61 -18.11 38.79
CA LYS A 91 40.97 -17.73 39.23
C LYS A 91 41.00 -16.66 40.33
N GLN A 92 39.88 -16.02 40.66
CA GLN A 92 39.80 -15.05 41.76
C GLN A 92 39.15 -15.67 43.00
N ARG A 93 39.89 -15.72 44.11
CA ARG A 93 39.42 -16.30 45.40
C ARG A 93 38.16 -15.59 45.94
N PRO A 94 37.28 -16.32 46.66
CA PRO A 94 35.89 -15.94 46.88
C PRO A 94 35.68 -15.16 48.19
N GLY A 95 34.69 -14.27 48.20
CA GLY A 95 34.23 -13.61 49.42
C GLY A 95 33.12 -12.58 49.24
N GLY A 96 32.93 -12.00 48.04
CA GLY A 96 31.87 -11.00 47.81
C GLY A 96 31.43 -10.80 46.35
N ALA A 97 32.24 -11.18 45.37
CA ALA A 97 31.93 -11.03 43.96
C ALA A 97 30.87 -12.03 43.43
N GLU A 98 30.78 -13.21 44.04
CA GLU A 98 29.92 -14.31 43.57
C GLU A 98 28.43 -13.99 43.75
N TYR A 99 28.05 -13.31 44.84
CA TYR A 99 26.68 -12.83 45.06
C TYR A 99 26.28 -11.74 44.05
N SER A 100 27.14 -10.74 43.82
CA SER A 100 26.87 -9.67 42.85
C SER A 100 26.77 -10.18 41.41
N MET A 101 27.54 -11.21 41.05
CA MET A 101 27.46 -11.81 39.71
C MET A 101 26.27 -12.74 39.56
N LYS A 102 25.89 -13.48 40.60
CA LYS A 102 24.67 -14.30 40.58
C LYS A 102 23.42 -13.42 40.43
N GLU A 103 23.38 -12.28 41.13
CA GLU A 103 22.30 -11.31 41.02
C GLU A 103 22.24 -10.64 39.63
N LYS A 104 23.39 -10.23 39.07
CA LYS A 104 23.47 -9.70 37.69
C LYS A 104 23.07 -10.74 36.65
N LEU A 105 23.49 -11.99 36.83
CA LEU A 105 23.13 -13.11 35.95
C LEU A 105 21.63 -13.38 36.01
N GLU A 106 21.05 -13.43 37.20
CA GLU A 106 19.61 -13.63 37.38
C GLU A 106 18.81 -12.47 36.76
N THR A 107 19.29 -11.24 36.90
CA THR A 107 18.68 -10.06 36.25
C THR A 107 18.79 -10.14 34.73
N ALA A 108 19.94 -10.57 34.19
CA ALA A 108 20.13 -10.77 32.77
C ALA A 108 19.27 -11.92 32.23
N GLU A 109 19.15 -13.03 32.96
CA GLU A 109 18.30 -14.16 32.60
C GLU A 109 16.82 -13.76 32.56
N ARG A 110 16.35 -12.97 33.53
CA ARG A 110 15.00 -12.40 33.52
C ARG A 110 14.78 -11.46 32.33
N ARG A 111 15.77 -10.62 32.00
CA ARG A 111 15.71 -9.74 30.81
C ARG A 111 15.67 -10.54 29.50
N VAL A 112 16.48 -11.58 29.38
CA VAL A 112 16.49 -12.46 28.21
C VAL A 112 15.17 -13.22 28.08
N ALA A 113 14.60 -13.68 29.19
CA ALA A 113 13.27 -14.31 29.19
C ALA A 113 12.19 -13.33 28.71
N ALA A 114 12.15 -12.11 29.25
CA ALA A 114 11.22 -11.08 28.81
C ALA A 114 11.38 -10.76 27.31
N MET A 115 12.62 -10.58 26.84
CA MET A 115 12.88 -10.29 25.43
C MET A 115 12.47 -11.45 24.51
N LYS A 116 12.56 -12.70 24.99
CA LYS A 116 12.09 -13.88 24.26
C LYS A 116 10.56 -13.88 24.12
N ASP A 117 9.85 -13.49 25.18
CA ASP A 117 8.39 -13.39 25.17
C ASP A 117 7.94 -12.22 24.26
N ASP A 118 8.61 -11.08 24.31
CA ASP A 118 8.38 -9.93 23.43
C ASP A 118 8.61 -10.30 21.95
N MET A 119 9.69 -11.02 21.66
CA MET A 119 10.00 -11.49 20.31
C MET A 119 8.97 -12.50 19.81
N LYS A 120 8.44 -13.34 20.70
CA LYS A 120 7.36 -14.28 20.38
C LYS A 120 6.09 -13.52 20.00
N LEU A 121 5.69 -12.51 20.77
CA LEU A 121 4.53 -11.67 20.48
C LEU A 121 4.61 -11.02 19.10
N LEU A 122 5.77 -10.42 18.77
CA LEU A 122 5.99 -9.81 17.45
C LEU A 122 5.98 -10.87 16.33
N SER A 123 6.59 -12.03 16.55
CA SER A 123 6.66 -13.10 15.55
C SER A 123 5.28 -13.70 15.27
N GLU A 124 4.43 -13.86 16.28
CA GLU A 124 3.05 -14.34 16.11
C GLU A 124 2.25 -13.34 15.27
N ALA A 125 2.21 -12.06 15.66
CA ALA A 125 1.49 -11.04 14.91
C ALA A 125 2.00 -10.86 13.47
N ALA A 126 3.32 -10.98 13.25
CA ALA A 126 3.88 -10.94 11.91
C ALA A 126 3.47 -12.16 11.06
N THR A 127 3.35 -13.33 11.68
CA THR A 127 2.90 -14.56 11.01
C THR A 127 1.44 -14.44 10.57
N ASP A 128 0.58 -13.87 11.41
CA ASP A 128 -0.83 -13.62 11.09
C ASP A 128 -0.97 -12.70 9.88
N VAL A 129 -0.12 -11.67 9.78
CA VAL A 129 -0.10 -10.76 8.62
C VAL A 129 0.33 -11.50 7.34
N LEU A 130 1.35 -12.36 7.42
CA LEU A 130 1.80 -13.16 6.29
C LEU A 130 0.72 -14.15 5.81
N ASN A 131 -0.07 -14.66 6.74
CA ASN A 131 -1.19 -15.56 6.46
C ASN A 131 -2.47 -14.82 6.04
N GLN A 132 -2.45 -13.49 5.95
CA GLN A 132 -3.59 -12.65 5.60
C GLN A 132 -4.79 -12.85 6.52
N GLU A 133 -4.55 -13.11 7.81
CA GLU A 133 -5.65 -13.27 8.76
C GLU A 133 -6.44 -11.95 8.93
N PRO A 134 -7.78 -12.02 9.09
CA PRO A 134 -8.59 -10.83 9.33
C PRO A 134 -8.14 -10.09 10.59
N GLY A 135 -7.86 -8.79 10.46
CA GLY A 135 -7.41 -7.96 11.60
C GLY A 135 -5.93 -8.11 11.97
N ALA A 136 -5.17 -8.97 11.28
CA ALA A 136 -3.75 -9.20 11.60
C ALA A 136 -2.88 -7.93 11.57
N ILE A 137 -3.21 -6.98 10.70
CA ILE A 137 -2.50 -5.68 10.62
C ILE A 137 -2.69 -4.90 11.93
N ASP A 138 -3.90 -4.92 12.51
CA ASP A 138 -4.18 -4.22 13.75
C ASP A 138 -3.52 -4.93 14.94
N SER A 139 -3.54 -6.26 14.95
CA SER A 139 -2.79 -7.06 15.93
C SER A 139 -1.29 -6.79 15.88
N LEU A 140 -0.71 -6.65 14.69
CA LEU A 140 0.70 -6.29 14.53
C LEU A 140 0.99 -4.87 15.01
N ARG A 141 0.08 -3.91 14.76
CA ARG A 141 0.20 -2.55 15.28
C ARG A 141 0.21 -2.55 16.81
N ASP A 142 -0.66 -3.31 17.44
CA ASP A 142 -0.75 -3.44 18.89
C ASP A 142 0.52 -4.08 19.47
N ALA A 143 1.04 -5.14 18.83
CA ALA A 143 2.29 -5.78 19.22
C ALA A 143 3.48 -4.79 19.13
N VAL A 144 3.58 -4.01 18.05
CA VAL A 144 4.62 -2.97 17.92
C VAL A 144 4.47 -1.89 19.00
N LEU A 145 3.24 -1.46 19.32
CA LEU A 145 2.99 -0.49 20.40
C LEU A 145 3.35 -1.02 21.78
N ALA A 146 3.18 -2.32 22.03
CA ALA A 146 3.54 -2.95 23.29
C ALA A 146 5.06 -3.09 23.43
N VAL A 147 5.73 -3.73 22.47
CA VAL A 147 7.12 -4.23 22.65
C VAL A 147 8.11 -3.75 21.59
N GLY A 148 7.66 -2.99 20.59
CA GLY A 148 8.53 -2.48 19.53
C GLY A 148 9.53 -1.41 19.96
N ASP A 149 10.44 -1.06 19.05
CA ASP A 149 11.36 0.05 19.24
C ASP A 149 10.60 1.39 19.37
N PRO A 150 11.00 2.30 20.30
CA PRO A 150 10.36 3.60 20.48
C PRO A 150 10.15 4.39 19.18
N LYS A 151 11.08 4.31 18.23
CA LYS A 151 10.95 4.93 16.91
C LYS A 151 9.72 4.45 16.15
N PHE A 152 9.51 3.15 16.07
CA PHE A 152 8.36 2.58 15.36
C PHE A 152 7.07 2.75 16.14
N LYS A 153 7.13 2.79 17.48
CA LYS A 153 5.98 3.15 18.33
C LYS A 153 5.49 4.57 18.05
N ILE A 154 6.40 5.55 18.06
CA ILE A 154 6.08 6.95 17.73
C ILE A 154 5.50 7.05 16.32
N LEU A 155 6.13 6.41 15.35
CA LEU A 155 5.63 6.41 13.98
C LEU A 155 4.20 5.85 13.89
N ASN A 156 3.92 4.72 14.55
CA ASN A 156 2.58 4.12 14.56
C ASN A 156 1.54 5.06 15.22
N ILE A 157 1.89 5.70 16.33
CA ILE A 157 1.03 6.69 16.99
C ILE A 157 0.69 7.84 16.04
N VAL A 158 1.69 8.41 15.36
CA VAL A 158 1.51 9.54 14.44
C VAL A 158 0.71 9.14 13.20
N LEU A 159 0.96 7.95 12.63
CA LEU A 159 0.21 7.45 11.47
C LEU A 159 -1.25 7.17 11.79
N ASN A 160 -1.54 6.66 12.99
CA ASN A 160 -2.90 6.34 13.39
C ASN A 160 -3.70 7.59 13.77
N ARG A 161 -3.12 8.48 14.57
CA ARG A 161 -3.81 9.68 15.07
C ARG A 161 -3.72 10.89 14.15
N ARG A 162 -2.89 10.86 13.10
CA ARG A 162 -2.65 11.91 12.08
C ARG A 162 -2.08 13.24 12.59
N SER A 163 -2.26 13.57 13.87
CA SER A 163 -1.72 14.77 14.49
C SER A 163 -1.61 14.53 16.00
N VAL A 164 -0.39 14.54 16.53
CA VAL A 164 -0.14 14.26 17.96
C VAL A 164 0.91 15.20 18.50
N ARG A 165 0.66 15.76 19.69
CA ARG A 165 1.63 16.63 20.35
C ARG A 165 2.75 15.81 21.00
N ILE A 166 3.94 16.40 21.08
CA ILE A 166 5.14 15.70 21.58
C ILE A 166 4.99 15.30 23.06
N ASP A 167 4.35 16.14 23.87
CA ASP A 167 4.02 15.85 25.28
C ASP A 167 3.11 14.63 25.42
N GLU A 168 2.15 14.47 24.51
CA GLU A 168 1.26 13.30 24.48
C GLU A 168 1.99 12.03 24.06
N ILE A 169 2.92 12.13 23.09
CA ILE A 169 3.77 11.00 22.67
C ILE A 169 4.64 10.54 23.84
N ALA A 170 5.34 11.49 24.49
CA ALA A 170 6.19 11.23 25.64
C ALA A 170 5.40 10.58 26.79
N SER A 171 4.21 11.10 27.08
CA SER A 171 3.32 10.55 28.12
C SER A 171 2.82 9.15 27.78
N THR A 172 2.48 8.90 26.51
CA THR A 172 1.97 7.58 26.06
C THR A 172 3.04 6.51 26.15
N LEU A 173 4.29 6.86 25.82
CA LEU A 173 5.41 5.91 25.81
C LEU A 173 6.18 5.88 27.14
N VAL A 174 5.83 6.74 28.09
CA VAL A 174 6.52 6.90 29.38
C VAL A 174 8.02 7.15 29.18
N ILE A 175 8.35 8.06 28.26
CA ILE A 175 9.71 8.51 27.95
C ILE A 175 9.85 10.02 28.15
N ASP A 176 11.08 10.50 28.26
CA ASP A 176 11.34 11.92 28.37
C ASP A 176 10.99 12.67 27.07
N VAL A 177 10.49 13.90 27.19
CA VAL A 177 10.16 14.76 26.04
C VAL A 177 11.38 14.99 25.14
N SER A 178 12.57 15.13 25.72
CA SER A 178 13.83 15.26 24.97
C SER A 178 14.17 14.00 24.18
N GLU A 179 13.85 12.82 24.69
CA GLU A 179 14.05 11.56 23.98
C GLU A 179 13.03 11.40 22.84
N ALA A 180 11.75 11.73 23.10
CA ALA A 180 10.73 11.76 22.06
C ALA A 180 11.08 12.73 20.92
N LEU A 181 11.59 13.92 21.25
CA LEU A 181 12.10 14.90 20.28
C LEU A 181 13.23 14.32 19.42
N ARG A 182 14.25 13.71 20.04
CA ARG A 182 15.37 13.10 19.33
C ARG A 182 14.91 12.06 18.32
N ILE A 183 13.95 11.22 18.70
CA ILE A 183 13.39 10.19 17.82
C ILE A 183 12.55 10.83 16.70
N LEU A 184 11.78 11.87 17.01
CA LEU A 184 11.01 12.61 15.99
C LEU A 184 11.92 13.30 14.98
N ASP A 185 13.06 13.84 15.39
CA ASP A 185 14.07 14.43 14.48
C ASP A 185 14.65 13.37 13.53
N GLU A 186 14.91 12.15 14.02
CA GLU A 186 15.33 11.03 13.18
C GLU A 186 14.24 10.62 12.18
N LEU A 187 12.99 10.52 12.64
CA LEU A 187 11.84 10.19 11.78
C LEU A 187 11.60 11.29 10.74
N GLN A 188 11.77 12.56 11.11
CA GLN A 188 11.64 13.69 10.21
C GLN A 188 12.76 13.68 9.15
N SER A 189 13.99 13.39 9.55
CA SER A 189 15.13 13.26 8.64
C SER A 189 14.94 12.11 7.64
N ALA A 190 14.23 11.06 8.05
CA ALA A 190 13.85 9.94 7.19
C ALA A 190 12.57 10.22 6.34
N GLY A 191 11.94 11.39 6.49
CA GLY A 191 10.71 11.75 5.79
C GLY A 191 9.47 10.96 6.24
N GLU A 192 9.52 10.36 7.43
CA GLU A 192 8.43 9.56 8.01
C GLU A 192 7.37 10.44 8.68
N VAL A 193 7.79 11.54 9.29
CA VAL A 193 6.95 12.51 10.01
C VAL A 193 7.39 13.95 9.68
N GLU A 194 6.54 14.92 10.00
CA GLU A 194 6.87 16.34 9.99
C GLU A 194 6.44 16.99 11.31
N LEU A 195 7.17 18.01 11.75
CA LEU A 195 6.80 18.81 12.91
C LEU A 195 6.10 20.10 12.47
N ARG A 196 4.83 20.24 12.83
CA ARG A 196 4.07 21.49 12.73
C ARG A 196 4.29 22.31 14.00
N GLU A 197 4.62 23.58 13.83
CA GLU A 197 4.83 24.54 14.93
C GLU A 197 5.85 24.05 15.98
N GLY A 198 6.76 23.15 15.59
CA GLY A 198 7.80 22.57 16.45
C GLY A 198 7.30 21.67 17.59
N THR A 199 6.00 21.45 17.73
CA THR A 199 5.40 20.78 18.91
C THR A 199 4.37 19.72 18.57
N THR A 200 3.94 19.64 17.30
CA THR A 200 2.95 18.67 16.83
C THR A 200 3.54 17.84 15.72
N ALA A 201 3.61 16.53 15.92
CA ALA A 201 4.03 15.57 14.91
C ALA A 201 2.85 15.17 14.03
N ILE A 202 3.06 15.25 12.72
CA ILE A 202 2.12 14.81 11.67
C ILE A 202 2.81 13.82 10.74
N PRO A 203 2.08 12.93 10.04
CA PRO A 203 2.67 12.03 9.05
C PRO A 203 3.43 12.77 7.95
N GLY A 204 4.53 12.18 7.50
CA GLY A 204 5.31 12.69 6.36
C GLY A 204 4.49 12.72 5.07
N LYS A 205 4.92 13.51 4.09
CA LYS A 205 4.19 13.69 2.81
C LYS A 205 3.80 12.37 2.14
N LYS A 206 4.70 11.39 2.14
CA LYS A 206 4.47 10.06 1.53
C LYS A 206 3.28 9.29 2.09
N TYR A 207 2.85 9.61 3.31
CA TYR A 207 1.69 8.98 3.97
C TYR A 207 0.40 9.80 3.83
N ARG A 208 0.52 11.05 3.39
CA ARG A 208 -0.61 11.94 3.10
C ARG A 208 -0.93 11.96 1.61
N GLU A 209 0.01 11.60 0.74
CA GLU A 209 -0.25 11.46 -0.69
C GLU A 209 -1.32 10.39 -0.93
N VAL A 210 -2.43 10.80 -1.56
CA VAL A 210 -3.45 9.85 -1.94
C VAL A 210 -2.90 8.98 -3.08
N LYS A 211 -2.92 7.66 -2.88
CA LYS A 211 -2.59 6.70 -3.95
C LYS A 211 -3.71 6.72 -4.99
N ILE A 212 -3.47 7.41 -6.09
CA ILE A 212 -4.37 7.42 -7.24
C ILE A 212 -4.01 6.22 -8.11
N PRO A 213 -4.92 5.26 -8.35
CA PRO A 213 -4.63 4.05 -9.12
C PRO A 213 -4.71 4.34 -10.62
N ALA A 214 -3.84 5.22 -11.11
CA ALA A 214 -3.86 5.73 -12.49
C ALA A 214 -3.76 4.63 -13.55
N GLU A 215 -2.97 3.58 -13.31
CA GLU A 215 -2.84 2.46 -14.24
C GLU A 215 -4.10 1.58 -14.26
N GLU A 216 -4.77 1.41 -13.12
CA GLU A 216 -6.02 0.65 -13.03
C GLU A 216 -7.16 1.41 -13.71
N TRP A 217 -7.24 2.73 -13.49
CA TRP A 217 -8.22 3.61 -14.13
C TRP A 217 -8.17 3.55 -15.66
N LYS A 218 -7.01 3.30 -16.28
CA LYS A 218 -6.92 3.08 -17.75
C LYS A 218 -7.73 1.87 -18.21
N THR A 219 -7.97 0.89 -17.34
CA THR A 219 -8.73 -0.33 -17.65
C THR A 219 -10.20 -0.24 -17.28
N TRP A 220 -10.58 0.68 -16.41
CA TRP A 220 -11.94 0.84 -15.88
C TRP A 220 -12.88 1.58 -16.83
N GLU A 221 -14.19 1.40 -16.61
CA GLU A 221 -15.20 2.21 -17.29
C GLU A 221 -15.24 3.63 -16.69
N PRO A 222 -15.63 4.66 -17.47
CA PRO A 222 -15.72 6.04 -16.98
C PRO A 222 -16.52 6.18 -15.67
N SER A 223 -17.60 5.43 -15.51
CA SER A 223 -18.44 5.43 -14.29
C SER A 223 -17.65 5.04 -13.04
N ASP A 224 -16.81 4.00 -13.14
CA ASP A 224 -16.05 3.46 -12.02
C ASP A 224 -14.90 4.40 -11.61
N ILE A 225 -14.34 5.12 -12.59
CA ILE A 225 -13.35 6.17 -12.35
C ILE A 225 -13.97 7.30 -11.52
N PHE A 226 -15.21 7.71 -11.81
CA PHE A 226 -15.90 8.74 -11.03
C PHE A 226 -16.22 8.29 -9.61
N ASP A 227 -16.65 7.03 -9.41
CA ASP A 227 -16.92 6.49 -8.07
C ASP A 227 -15.66 6.46 -7.20
N ASN A 228 -14.54 6.05 -7.77
CA ASN A 228 -13.27 6.03 -7.05
C ASN A 228 -12.68 7.43 -6.85
N LEU A 229 -12.87 8.34 -7.81
CA LEU A 229 -12.49 9.74 -7.65
C LEU A 229 -13.26 10.40 -6.50
N GLU A 230 -14.56 10.09 -6.35
CA GLU A 230 -15.37 10.56 -5.22
C GLU A 230 -14.81 10.05 -3.88
N ASP A 231 -14.50 8.75 -3.80
CA ASP A 231 -13.91 8.13 -2.60
C ASP A 231 -12.54 8.74 -2.24
N ILE A 232 -11.71 9.02 -3.25
CA ILE A 232 -10.43 9.70 -3.09
C ILE A 232 -10.64 11.12 -2.55
N VAL A 233 -11.58 11.88 -3.11
CA VAL A 233 -11.85 13.27 -2.67
C VAL A 233 -12.37 13.31 -1.23
N GLU A 234 -13.15 12.31 -0.82
CA GLU A 234 -13.61 12.18 0.56
C GLU A 234 -12.46 11.94 1.54
N LYS A 235 -11.50 11.08 1.17
CA LYS A 235 -10.40 10.67 2.05
C LYS A 235 -9.15 11.53 1.91
N ALA A 236 -9.06 12.38 0.89
CA ALA A 236 -7.88 13.17 0.60
C ALA A 236 -7.60 14.21 1.68
N GLU A 237 -6.39 14.20 2.23
CA GLU A 237 -5.90 15.28 3.08
C GLU A 237 -5.20 16.34 2.22
N GLY A 238 -5.80 17.52 2.10
CA GLY A 238 -5.20 18.68 1.45
C GLY A 238 -5.50 18.82 -0.04
N THR A 239 -5.54 20.08 -0.47
CA THR A 239 -5.91 20.52 -1.81
C THR A 239 -5.03 19.92 -2.92
N GLU A 240 -3.74 19.71 -2.66
CA GLU A 240 -2.80 19.16 -3.64
C GLU A 240 -3.17 17.75 -4.09
N ASN A 241 -3.64 16.91 -3.15
CA ASN A 241 -4.05 15.54 -3.45
C ASN A 241 -5.34 15.49 -4.27
N ILE A 242 -6.31 16.35 -3.92
CA ILE A 242 -7.57 16.48 -4.66
C ILE A 242 -7.29 16.94 -6.09
N VAL A 243 -6.44 17.96 -6.25
CA VAL A 243 -6.03 18.47 -7.57
C VAL A 243 -5.34 17.38 -8.39
N LYS A 244 -4.38 16.65 -7.79
CA LYS A 244 -3.68 15.54 -8.46
C LYS A 244 -4.65 14.44 -8.91
N ALA A 245 -5.64 14.10 -8.08
CA ALA A 245 -6.66 13.11 -8.41
C ALA A 245 -7.57 13.58 -9.56
N LEU A 246 -8.03 14.83 -9.50
CA LEU A 246 -8.84 15.43 -10.56
C LEU A 246 -8.09 15.49 -11.89
N GLU A 247 -6.84 15.92 -11.89
CA GLU A 247 -6.01 16.01 -13.11
C GLU A 247 -5.75 14.63 -13.73
N THR A 248 -5.45 13.64 -12.89
CA THR A 248 -5.25 12.25 -13.34
C THR A 248 -6.54 11.69 -13.93
N ALA A 249 -7.69 11.93 -13.30
CA ALA A 249 -8.98 11.48 -13.80
C ALA A 249 -9.31 12.13 -15.16
N VAL A 250 -9.09 13.45 -15.27
CA VAL A 250 -9.26 14.22 -16.50
C VAL A 250 -8.45 13.61 -17.65
N ASP A 251 -7.16 13.39 -17.44
CA ASP A 251 -6.27 12.93 -18.51
C ASP A 251 -6.66 11.53 -19.00
N ILE A 252 -7.07 10.64 -18.08
CA ILE A 252 -7.54 9.30 -18.45
C ILE A 252 -8.90 9.36 -19.13
N LEU A 253 -9.86 10.11 -18.60
CA LEU A 253 -11.20 10.23 -19.18
C LEU A 253 -11.19 10.93 -20.53
N GLU A 254 -10.27 11.88 -20.78
CA GLU A 254 -10.08 12.52 -22.08
C GLU A 254 -9.71 11.49 -23.16
N THR A 255 -8.90 10.49 -22.83
CA THR A 255 -8.55 9.40 -23.76
C THR A 255 -9.69 8.39 -23.97
N LYS A 256 -10.60 8.23 -22.99
CA LYS A 256 -11.69 7.25 -23.02
C LYS A 256 -12.98 7.79 -23.63
N MET A 257 -13.27 9.07 -23.45
CA MET A 257 -14.56 9.66 -23.81
C MET A 257 -14.50 10.44 -25.12
N ALA A 258 -14.89 9.80 -26.24
CA ALA A 258 -14.88 10.44 -27.56
C ALA A 258 -15.85 11.64 -27.71
N ARG A 259 -16.94 11.69 -26.91
CA ARG A 259 -17.97 12.75 -26.96
C ARG A 259 -18.03 13.60 -25.69
N GLY A 260 -17.03 13.50 -24.82
CA GLY A 260 -17.00 14.12 -23.49
C GLY A 260 -16.34 15.50 -23.38
N GLY A 261 -15.91 16.13 -24.48
CA GLY A 261 -15.02 17.31 -24.43
C GLY A 261 -15.50 18.48 -23.54
N ALA A 262 -16.81 18.76 -23.51
CA ALA A 262 -17.37 19.80 -22.64
C ALA A 262 -17.28 19.43 -21.15
N LEU A 263 -17.47 18.15 -20.83
CA LEU A 263 -17.33 17.62 -19.48
C LEU A 263 -15.87 17.66 -19.02
N ILE A 264 -14.95 17.17 -19.86
CA ILE A 264 -13.50 17.21 -19.61
C ILE A 264 -13.01 18.66 -19.37
N PHE A 265 -13.53 19.62 -20.14
CA PHE A 265 -13.22 21.03 -19.94
C PHE A 265 -13.72 21.57 -18.60
N GLN A 266 -14.95 21.21 -18.18
CA GLN A 266 -15.47 21.56 -16.86
C GLN A 266 -14.61 20.97 -15.75
N MET A 267 -14.22 19.70 -15.86
CA MET A 267 -13.35 19.03 -14.90
C MET A 267 -11.97 19.72 -14.79
N ARG A 268 -11.33 20.06 -15.92
CA ARG A 268 -10.07 20.83 -15.94
C ARG A 268 -10.21 22.18 -15.26
N ARG A 269 -11.31 22.89 -15.51
CA ARG A 269 -11.58 24.17 -14.88
C ARG A 269 -11.73 24.02 -13.36
N THR A 270 -12.43 22.99 -12.90
CA THR A 270 -12.59 22.70 -11.47
C THR A 270 -11.25 22.34 -10.83
N ALA A 271 -10.44 21.48 -11.45
CA ALA A 271 -9.08 21.18 -10.97
C ALA A 271 -8.21 22.45 -10.86
N GLY A 272 -8.26 23.32 -11.87
CA GLY A 272 -7.56 24.60 -11.85
C GLY A 272 -8.08 25.61 -10.81
N ALA A 273 -9.37 25.55 -10.46
CA ALA A 273 -9.94 26.36 -9.38
C ALA A 273 -9.44 25.86 -8.02
N TRP A 274 -9.49 24.55 -7.79
CA TRP A 274 -8.96 23.90 -6.59
C TRP A 274 -7.47 24.16 -6.42
N ARG A 275 -6.69 24.18 -7.50
CA ARG A 275 -5.26 24.54 -7.47
C ARG A 275 -5.01 25.96 -6.93
N LYS A 276 -5.95 26.89 -7.12
CA LYS A 276 -5.83 28.28 -6.66
C LYS A 276 -6.33 28.48 -5.23
N LYS A 277 -7.38 27.76 -4.84
CA LYS A 277 -8.01 27.88 -3.52
C LYS A 277 -8.78 26.60 -3.20
N GLU A 278 -8.65 26.11 -1.97
CA GLU A 278 -9.48 25.00 -1.47
C GLU A 278 -10.96 25.40 -1.51
N GLY A 279 -11.77 24.57 -2.18
CA GLY A 279 -13.22 24.73 -2.29
C GLY A 279 -13.96 23.91 -1.24
N ASP A 280 -15.29 23.88 -1.34
CA ASP A 280 -16.10 22.98 -0.53
C ASP A 280 -16.02 21.53 -1.08
N ARG A 281 -15.60 20.60 -0.23
CA ARG A 281 -15.43 19.19 -0.60
C ARG A 281 -16.77 18.51 -0.87
N GLU A 282 -17.83 18.86 -0.16
CA GLU A 282 -19.16 18.30 -0.37
C GLU A 282 -19.73 18.77 -1.72
N GLU A 283 -19.49 20.04 -2.06
CA GLU A 283 -19.84 20.58 -3.38
C GLU A 283 -19.06 19.88 -4.50
N LEU A 284 -17.78 19.60 -4.30
CA LEU A 284 -16.97 18.85 -5.26
C LEU A 284 -17.49 17.41 -5.45
N LYS A 285 -17.86 16.71 -4.37
CA LYS A 285 -18.46 15.36 -4.45
C LYS A 285 -19.76 15.37 -5.23
N TYR A 286 -20.65 16.33 -4.94
CA TYR A 286 -21.89 16.50 -5.70
C TYR A 286 -21.60 16.72 -7.20
N THR A 287 -20.63 17.57 -7.49
CA THR A 287 -20.19 17.87 -8.86
C THR A 287 -19.66 16.62 -9.57
N ILE A 288 -18.89 15.78 -8.88
CA ILE A 288 -18.37 14.51 -9.42
C ILE A 288 -19.52 13.55 -9.78
N ARG A 289 -20.55 13.42 -8.93
CA ARG A 289 -21.73 12.60 -9.23
C ARG A 289 -22.51 13.14 -10.44
N GLU A 290 -22.61 14.46 -10.57
CA GLU A 290 -23.22 15.10 -11.74
C GLU A 290 -22.42 14.78 -13.02
N TRP A 291 -21.09 14.82 -12.93
CA TRP A 291 -20.21 14.44 -14.04
C TRP A 291 -20.37 12.99 -14.44
N LYS A 292 -20.49 12.07 -13.47
CA LYS A 292 -20.78 10.65 -13.71
C LYS A 292 -22.06 10.47 -14.53
N GLY A 293 -23.17 11.07 -14.07
CA GLY A 293 -24.46 10.96 -14.77
C GLY A 293 -24.42 11.54 -16.19
N ARG A 294 -23.65 12.62 -16.41
CA ARG A 294 -23.41 13.17 -17.75
C ARG A 294 -22.54 12.27 -18.61
N ALA A 295 -21.52 11.64 -18.04
CA ALA A 295 -20.66 10.71 -18.77
C ALA A 295 -21.41 9.45 -19.20
N GLU A 296 -22.25 8.90 -18.34
CA GLU A 296 -23.13 7.76 -18.65
C GLU A 296 -24.13 8.09 -19.77
N ALA A 297 -24.66 9.31 -19.78
CA ALA A 297 -25.55 9.77 -20.86
C ALA A 297 -24.83 10.00 -22.21
N LEU A 298 -23.49 10.05 -22.21
CA LEU A 298 -22.65 10.30 -23.39
C LEU A 298 -21.94 9.04 -23.92
N ALA A 299 -21.98 7.94 -23.16
CA ALA A 299 -21.47 6.61 -23.54
C ALA A 299 -22.40 5.93 -24.56
#